data_AF-A0A2M7B1R4-F1
#
_entry.id   AF-A0A2M7B1R4-F1
#
_cell.length_a   1.000
_cell.length_b   1.000
_cell.length_c   1.000
_cell.angle_alpha   90.00
_cell.angle_beta   90.00
_cell.angle_gamma   90.00
#
_symmetry.space_group_name_H-M   'P 1'
#
loop_
_entity.id
_entity.type
_entity.pdbx_description
1 polymer ?
#
loop_
_entity_poly.entity_id
_entity_poly.type
_entity_poly.pdbx_seq_one_letter_code
_entity_poly.pdbx_strand_id
1 'polypeptide(L)'
;MREFFLEYKLVILTVSAILFALIFIDVVFRSAKHKIKKKKDFYKKNYGDGVVIYAGSAGGLLSYQIDDTVGLIGKPDLVMQDKKTKEVFVVDLKSGKAPLEMEKYHAFQLAAYFLMVEKNFSLPVKRGIIRYLDDGNKENSVENSDELKNELFEQVRAIADAKKKISKNEVPQLVRNHNVRHRCEVCEFRLECPQVLV
;
A
#
# COMPACT_ATOMS: atom_id res chain seq x y z
N MET A 1 25.38 -65.14 -4.84
CA MET A 1 26.14 -63.87 -4.76
C MET A 1 25.41 -62.70 -5.43
N ARG A 2 25.04 -62.79 -6.71
CA ARG A 2 24.45 -61.66 -7.47
C ARG A 2 23.14 -61.09 -6.91
N GLU A 3 22.25 -61.94 -6.38
CA GLU A 3 20.99 -61.49 -5.75
C GLU A 3 21.21 -60.77 -4.42
N PHE A 4 22.17 -61.25 -3.61
CA PHE A 4 22.57 -60.62 -2.35
C PHE A 4 23.11 -59.19 -2.57
N PHE A 5 23.89 -58.99 -3.64
CA PHE A 5 24.35 -57.66 -4.05
C PHE A 5 23.23 -56.77 -4.59
N LEU A 6 22.16 -57.35 -5.15
CA LEU A 6 21.02 -56.60 -5.66
C LEU A 6 20.16 -56.04 -4.53
N GLU A 7 19.88 -56.87 -3.51
CA GLU A 7 19.13 -56.44 -2.33
C GLU A 7 19.88 -55.35 -1.55
N TYR A 8 21.19 -55.50 -1.37
CA TYR A 8 22.00 -54.50 -0.67
C TYR A 8 22.03 -53.15 -1.41
N LYS A 9 22.08 -53.18 -2.76
CA LYS A 9 21.98 -51.96 -3.58
C LYS A 9 20.60 -51.30 -3.46
N LEU A 10 19.53 -52.09 -3.41
CA LEU A 10 18.17 -51.58 -3.23
C LEU A 10 17.99 -50.91 -1.86
N VAL A 11 18.54 -51.51 -0.79
CA VAL A 11 18.55 -50.92 0.56
C VAL A 11 19.33 -49.61 0.59
N ILE A 12 20.53 -49.55 -0.02
CA ILE A 12 21.31 -48.31 -0.07
C ILE A 12 20.57 -47.21 -0.84
N LEU A 13 19.97 -47.53 -1.98
CA LEU A 13 19.23 -46.57 -2.80
C LEU A 13 18.00 -46.02 -2.07
N THR A 14 17.24 -46.89 -1.39
CA THR A 14 16.06 -46.47 -0.62
C THR A 14 16.44 -45.60 0.58
N VAL A 15 17.46 -45.99 1.35
CA VAL A 15 17.97 -45.17 2.46
C VAL A 15 18.51 -43.83 1.96
N SER A 16 19.25 -43.82 0.86
CA SER A 16 19.79 -42.59 0.25
C SER A 16 18.68 -41.66 -0.26
N ALA A 17 17.63 -42.22 -0.86
CA ALA A 17 16.46 -41.46 -1.32
C ALA A 17 15.68 -40.85 -0.15
N ILE A 18 15.50 -41.59 0.95
CA ILE A 18 14.87 -41.10 2.19
C ILE A 18 15.71 -39.96 2.77
N LEU A 19 17.04 -40.13 2.87
CA LEU A 19 17.94 -39.11 3.41
C LEU A 19 17.88 -37.83 2.57
N PHE A 20 17.90 -37.98 1.24
CA PHE A 20 17.77 -36.85 0.32
C PHE A 20 16.44 -36.13 0.48
N ALA A 21 15.33 -36.87 0.59
CA ALA A 21 14.00 -36.28 0.82
C ALA A 21 13.94 -35.49 2.14
N LEU A 22 14.52 -36.01 3.22
CA LEU A 22 14.59 -35.31 4.51
C LEU A 22 15.41 -34.02 4.43
N ILE A 23 16.57 -34.07 3.76
CA ILE A 23 17.41 -32.89 3.53
C ILE A 23 16.67 -31.85 2.68
N PHE A 24 16.03 -32.29 1.60
CA PHE A 24 15.26 -31.41 0.72
C PHE A 24 14.12 -30.72 1.47
N ILE A 25 13.37 -31.47 2.28
CA ILE A 25 12.32 -30.93 3.14
C ILE A 25 12.87 -29.87 4.10
N ASP A 26 13.98 -30.14 4.79
CA ASP A 26 14.61 -29.17 5.72
C ASP A 26 15.06 -27.89 4.98
N VAL A 27 15.66 -28.01 3.79
CA VAL A 27 16.04 -26.85 2.97
C VAL A 27 14.83 -26.00 2.58
N VAL A 28 13.72 -26.63 2.16
CA VAL A 28 12.49 -25.92 1.83
C VAL A 28 11.91 -25.22 3.06
N PHE A 29 11.85 -25.89 4.21
CA PHE A 29 11.39 -25.29 5.46
C PHE A 29 12.27 -24.12 5.92
N ARG A 30 13.60 -24.26 5.83
CA ARG A 30 14.54 -23.16 6.14
C ARG A 30 14.35 -21.97 5.21
N SER A 31 14.18 -22.20 3.91
CA SER A 31 13.94 -21.15 2.92
C SER A 31 12.61 -20.41 3.19
N ALA A 32 11.54 -21.17 3.47
CA ALA A 32 10.25 -20.60 3.85
C ALA A 32 10.36 -19.77 5.14
N LYS A 33 11.01 -20.31 6.18
CA LYS A 33 11.25 -19.62 7.45
C LYS A 33 12.10 -18.37 7.27
N HIS A 34 13.11 -18.41 6.40
CA HIS A 34 13.95 -17.25 6.08
C HIS A 34 13.16 -16.16 5.36
N LYS A 35 12.32 -16.51 4.38
CA LYS A 35 11.41 -15.55 3.73
C LYS A 35 10.45 -14.91 4.72
N ILE A 36 9.84 -15.70 5.61
CA ILE A 36 8.94 -15.20 6.65
C ILE A 36 9.68 -14.26 7.60
N LYS A 37 10.88 -14.65 8.07
CA LYS A 37 11.71 -13.82 8.95
C LYS A 37 12.13 -12.53 8.27
N LYS A 38 12.61 -12.57 7.02
CA LYS A 38 12.98 -11.37 6.25
C LYS A 38 11.79 -10.44 6.04
N LYS A 39 10.60 -10.99 5.76
CA LYS A 39 9.36 -10.21 5.66
C LYS A 39 9.01 -9.56 7.01
N LYS A 40 9.09 -10.32 8.10
CA LYS A 40 8.86 -9.82 9.47
C LYS A 40 9.87 -8.76 9.90
N ASP A 41 11.14 -8.92 9.55
CA ASP A 41 12.22 -7.98 9.85
C ASP A 41 12.07 -6.71 9.01
N PHE A 42 11.69 -6.83 7.73
CA PHE A 42 11.28 -5.70 6.90
C PHE A 42 10.07 -4.97 7.50
N TYR A 43 9.07 -5.71 7.99
CA TYR A 43 7.91 -5.13 8.67
C TYR A 43 8.29 -4.43 9.98
N LYS A 44 9.11 -5.06 10.81
CA LYS A 44 9.55 -4.48 12.08
C LYS A 44 10.42 -3.24 11.85
N LYS A 45 11.36 -3.33 10.90
CA LYS A 45 12.30 -2.25 10.56
C LYS A 45 11.57 -1.02 9.99
N ASN A 46 10.64 -1.24 9.07
CA ASN A 46 10.01 -0.14 8.35
C ASN A 46 8.66 0.27 8.93
N TYR A 47 8.09 -0.48 9.87
CA TYR A 47 6.72 -0.26 10.35
C TYR A 47 6.52 -0.36 11.87
N GLY A 48 7.57 -0.69 12.63
CA GLY A 48 7.54 -0.67 14.10
C GLY A 48 6.88 -1.90 14.73
N ASP A 49 6.57 -1.81 16.02
CA ASP A 49 6.09 -2.93 16.83
C ASP A 49 4.55 -3.08 16.87
N GLY A 50 3.80 -2.33 16.05
CA GLY A 50 2.33 -2.41 15.99
C GLY A 50 1.80 -3.75 15.44
N VAL A 51 0.52 -4.00 15.64
CA VAL A 51 -0.19 -5.14 15.04
C VAL A 51 -0.65 -4.73 13.65
N VAL A 52 -0.32 -5.52 12.63
CA VAL A 52 -0.77 -5.27 11.26
C VAL A 52 -2.20 -5.78 11.12
N ILE A 53 -3.15 -4.88 10.86
CA ILE A 53 -4.56 -5.21 10.56
C ILE A 53 -4.69 -5.55 9.08
N TYR A 54 -4.05 -4.75 8.23
CA TYR A 54 -4.09 -4.91 6.78
C TYR A 54 -2.74 -4.55 6.17
N ALA A 55 -2.35 -5.27 5.13
CA ALA A 55 -1.17 -4.96 4.35
C ALA A 55 -1.48 -5.07 2.86
N GLY A 56 -1.32 -3.99 2.11
CA GLY A 56 -1.60 -3.95 0.67
C GLY A 56 -0.85 -5.05 -0.09
N SER A 57 0.39 -5.36 0.29
CA SER A 57 1.15 -6.48 -0.32
C SER A 57 0.44 -7.85 -0.30
N ALA A 58 -0.54 -8.06 0.58
CA ALA A 58 -1.31 -9.30 0.72
C ALA A 58 -2.84 -9.10 0.62
N GLY A 59 -3.33 -7.88 0.81
CA GLY A 59 -4.75 -7.53 0.82
C GLY A 59 -5.31 -7.15 -0.55
N GLY A 60 -6.63 -7.27 -0.67
CA GLY A 60 -7.41 -6.84 -1.84
C GLY A 60 -7.71 -5.33 -1.84
N LEU A 61 -8.37 -4.86 -2.90
CA LEU A 61 -8.87 -3.49 -2.98
C LEU A 61 -9.93 -3.22 -1.91
N LEU A 62 -9.90 -2.03 -1.34
CA LEU A 62 -10.95 -1.51 -0.46
C LEU A 62 -11.80 -0.52 -1.25
N SER A 63 -13.04 -0.33 -0.80
CA SER A 63 -13.94 0.65 -1.38
C SER A 63 -14.75 1.39 -0.32
N TYR A 64 -15.21 2.59 -0.68
CA TYR A 64 -16.10 3.42 0.13
C TYR A 64 -17.07 4.16 -0.79
N GLN A 65 -18.38 4.04 -0.53
CA GLN A 65 -19.41 4.76 -1.28
C GLN A 65 -19.69 6.11 -0.60
N ILE A 66 -19.57 7.20 -1.34
CA ILE A 66 -19.89 8.55 -0.85
C ILE A 66 -21.38 8.84 -1.06
N ASP A 67 -21.89 8.54 -2.24
CA ASP A 67 -23.31 8.64 -2.64
C ASP A 67 -23.58 7.63 -3.77
N ASP A 68 -24.81 7.52 -4.28
CA ASP A 68 -25.19 6.51 -5.29
C ASP A 68 -24.37 6.53 -6.58
N THR A 69 -23.69 7.64 -6.87
CA THR A 69 -22.94 7.85 -8.12
C THR A 69 -21.44 7.97 -7.93
N VAL A 70 -20.98 8.23 -6.70
CA VAL A 70 -19.58 8.51 -6.38
C VAL A 70 -19.06 7.52 -5.34
N GLY A 71 -17.99 6.83 -5.71
CA GLY A 71 -17.27 5.91 -4.83
C GLY A 71 -15.76 6.07 -4.94
N LEU A 72 -15.08 5.68 -3.87
CA LEU A 72 -13.64 5.55 -3.78
C LEU A 72 -13.27 4.07 -3.83
N ILE A 73 -12.22 3.74 -4.57
CA ILE A 73 -11.59 2.42 -4.58
C ILE A 73 -10.10 2.65 -4.45
N GLY A 74 -9.43 1.88 -3.60
CA GLY A 74 -8.02 2.07 -3.35
C GLY A 74 -7.40 0.93 -2.57
N LYS A 75 -6.09 1.03 -2.39
CA LYS A 75 -5.29 0.01 -1.72
C LYS A 75 -4.32 0.68 -0.76
N PRO A 76 -4.64 0.77 0.55
CA PRO A 76 -3.69 1.28 1.53
C PRO A 76 -2.39 0.45 1.53
N ASP A 77 -1.25 1.06 1.83
CA ASP A 77 -0.01 0.27 1.97
C ASP A 77 -0.07 -0.59 3.24
N LEU A 78 -0.39 0.02 4.38
CA LEU A 78 -0.65 -0.69 5.64
C LEU A 78 -1.74 -0.03 6.47
N VAL A 79 -2.41 -0.85 7.28
CA VAL A 79 -3.21 -0.45 8.43
C VAL A 79 -2.65 -1.13 9.66
N MET A 80 -2.38 -0.35 10.69
CA MET A 80 -1.73 -0.80 11.91
C MET A 80 -2.56 -0.44 13.13
N GLN A 81 -2.39 -1.23 14.18
CA GLN A 81 -2.90 -0.95 15.51
C GLN A 81 -1.75 -0.86 16.50
N ASP A 82 -1.69 0.22 17.27
CA ASP A 82 -0.76 0.33 18.37
C ASP A 82 -1.08 -0.72 19.45
N LYS A 83 -0.06 -1.43 19.94
CA LYS A 83 -0.26 -2.51 20.93
C LYS A 83 -0.77 -2.00 22.28
N LYS A 84 -0.31 -0.82 22.69
CA LYS A 84 -0.57 -0.21 24.00
C LYS A 84 -1.87 0.59 23.98
N THR A 85 -2.00 1.52 23.04
CA THR A 85 -3.15 2.44 23.00
C THR A 85 -4.35 1.83 22.26
N LYS A 86 -4.15 0.75 21.50
CA LYS A 86 -5.14 0.16 20.58
C LYS A 86 -5.60 1.09 19.46
N GLU A 87 -4.93 2.23 19.30
CA GLU A 87 -5.20 3.18 18.23
C GLU A 87 -4.93 2.56 16.86
N VAL A 88 -5.88 2.71 15.95
CA VAL A 88 -5.73 2.29 14.56
C VAL A 88 -5.29 3.48 13.71
N PHE A 89 -4.27 3.25 12.88
CA PHE A 89 -3.70 4.25 11.98
C PHE A 89 -3.32 3.64 10.64
N VAL A 90 -3.40 4.45 9.59
CA VAL A 90 -2.98 4.08 8.22
C VAL A 90 -1.53 4.51 8.01
N VAL A 91 -0.75 3.71 7.30
CA VAL A 91 0.60 4.09 6.86
C VAL A 91 0.66 4.01 5.35
N ASP A 92 1.06 5.11 4.71
CA ASP A 92 1.35 5.22 3.28
C ASP A 92 2.85 5.43 3.08
N LEU A 93 3.45 4.64 2.18
CA LEU A 93 4.90 4.59 1.98
C LEU A 93 5.28 5.35 0.73
N LYS A 94 6.26 6.25 0.85
CA LYS A 94 6.84 6.96 -0.28
C LYS A 94 8.31 6.56 -0.43
N SER A 95 8.70 6.23 -1.65
CA SER A 95 10.10 5.97 -2.02
C SER A 95 10.88 7.24 -2.34
N GLY A 96 10.26 8.42 -2.25
CA GLY A 96 10.95 9.71 -2.45
C GLY A 96 11.49 10.30 -1.16
N LYS A 97 12.28 11.36 -1.27
CA LYS A 97 12.64 12.20 -0.12
C LYS A 97 11.42 12.93 0.42
N ALA A 98 11.41 13.22 1.71
CA ALA A 98 10.36 14.04 2.27
C ALA A 98 10.44 15.47 1.69
N PRO A 99 9.33 16.04 1.20
CA PRO A 99 9.29 17.46 0.87
C PRO A 99 9.50 18.31 2.15
N LEU A 100 9.89 19.57 1.97
CA LEU A 100 10.06 20.52 3.08
C LEU A 100 8.73 20.70 3.85
N GLU A 101 7.63 20.79 3.12
CA GLU A 101 6.28 20.88 3.65
C GLU A 101 5.41 19.74 3.11
N MET A 102 4.48 19.25 3.92
CA MET A 102 3.58 18.20 3.46
C MET A 102 2.57 18.78 2.47
N GLU A 103 2.56 18.20 1.28
CA GLU A 103 1.59 18.53 0.25
C GLU A 103 0.18 18.02 0.59
N LYS A 104 -0.83 18.86 0.30
CA LYS A 104 -2.23 18.57 0.63
C LYS A 104 -2.77 17.29 -0.03
N TYR A 105 -2.24 16.89 -1.18
CA TYR A 105 -2.66 15.66 -1.86
C TYR A 105 -2.27 14.39 -1.07
N HIS A 106 -1.21 14.41 -0.26
CA HIS A 106 -0.90 13.31 0.64
C HIS A 106 -1.96 13.18 1.75
N ALA A 107 -2.43 14.31 2.29
CA ALA A 107 -3.50 14.32 3.28
C ALA A 107 -4.82 13.78 2.69
N PHE A 108 -5.18 14.18 1.46
CA PHE A 108 -6.36 13.64 0.78
C PHE A 108 -6.25 12.15 0.48
N GLN A 109 -5.07 11.67 0.12
CA GLN A 109 -4.86 10.23 -0.07
C GLN A 109 -5.10 9.45 1.23
N LEU A 110 -4.56 9.94 2.36
CA LEU A 110 -4.81 9.33 3.67
C LEU A 110 -6.27 9.41 4.08
N ALA A 111 -6.94 10.55 3.87
CA ALA A 111 -8.35 10.73 4.16
C ALA A 111 -9.23 9.71 3.41
N ALA A 112 -8.93 9.45 2.13
CA ALA A 112 -9.61 8.42 1.36
C ALA A 112 -9.42 7.03 1.98
N TYR A 113 -8.19 6.72 2.44
CA TYR A 113 -7.91 5.46 3.13
C TYR A 113 -8.60 5.36 4.49
N PHE A 114 -8.73 6.45 5.26
CA PHE A 114 -9.46 6.43 6.53
C PHE A 114 -10.89 5.93 6.32
N LEU A 115 -11.60 6.52 5.36
CA LEU A 115 -12.97 6.13 5.01
C LEU A 115 -13.08 4.66 4.62
N MET A 116 -12.19 4.21 3.73
CA MET A 116 -12.18 2.82 3.27
C MET A 116 -11.89 1.85 4.42
N VAL A 117 -10.93 2.17 5.28
CA VAL A 117 -10.54 1.32 6.41
C VAL A 117 -11.67 1.26 7.46
N GLU A 118 -12.22 2.40 7.84
CA GLU A 118 -13.32 2.47 8.81
C GLU A 118 -14.53 1.66 8.32
N LYS A 119 -14.88 1.77 7.03
CA LYS A 119 -15.99 1.03 6.45
C LYS A 119 -15.75 -0.48 6.37
N ASN A 120 -14.56 -0.90 5.95
CA ASN A 120 -14.28 -2.32 5.68
C ASN A 120 -13.90 -3.11 6.95
N PHE A 121 -13.34 -2.44 7.97
CA PHE A 121 -12.90 -3.09 9.20
C PHE A 121 -13.74 -2.73 10.43
N SER A 122 -14.67 -1.76 10.33
CA SER A 122 -15.46 -1.26 11.47
C SER A 122 -14.57 -0.79 12.65
N LEU A 123 -13.39 -0.24 12.33
CA LEU A 123 -12.42 0.26 13.28
C LEU A 123 -12.18 1.75 13.05
N PRO A 124 -12.33 2.63 14.06
CA PRO A 124 -12.11 4.06 13.90
C PRO A 124 -10.62 4.33 13.66
N VAL A 125 -10.31 5.06 12.60
CA VAL A 125 -8.93 5.47 12.30
C VAL A 125 -8.68 6.83 12.93
N LYS A 126 -7.63 6.97 13.75
CA LYS A 126 -7.33 8.26 14.40
C LYS A 126 -6.47 9.17 13.55
N ARG A 127 -5.55 8.58 12.79
CA ARG A 127 -4.58 9.31 11.99
C ARG A 127 -3.98 8.44 10.90
N GLY A 128 -3.27 9.09 10.00
CA GLY A 128 -2.44 8.49 8.98
C GLY A 128 -1.01 8.97 9.12
N ILE A 129 -0.08 8.16 8.61
CA ILE A 129 1.34 8.46 8.58
C ILE A 129 1.81 8.33 7.13
N ILE A 130 2.46 9.37 6.63
CA ILE A 130 3.29 9.27 5.43
C ILE A 130 4.71 8.95 5.89
N ARG A 131 5.29 7.84 5.41
CA ARG A 131 6.67 7.45 5.72
C ARG A 131 7.53 7.48 4.47
N TYR A 132 8.60 8.28 4.51
CA TYR A 132 9.56 8.44 3.41
C TYR A 132 10.74 7.48 3.60
N LEU A 133 10.76 6.39 2.83
CA LEU A 133 11.73 5.30 2.99
C LEU A 133 13.17 5.74 2.65
N ASP A 134 13.32 6.64 1.68
CA ASP A 134 14.61 7.11 1.17
C ASP A 134 15.16 8.31 1.96
N ASP A 135 14.43 8.77 2.98
CA ASP A 135 14.80 9.88 3.86
C ASP A 135 14.81 9.43 5.34
N GLY A 136 15.49 8.32 5.60
CA GLY A 136 15.68 7.80 6.96
C GLY A 136 14.39 7.41 7.67
N ASN A 137 13.34 7.04 6.94
CA ASN A 137 12.00 6.80 7.48
C ASN A 137 11.39 8.02 8.17
N LYS A 138 11.68 9.24 7.68
CA LYS A 138 10.99 10.44 8.16
C LYS A 138 9.48 10.28 8.01
N GLU A 139 8.75 10.71 9.03
CA GLU A 139 7.31 10.56 9.13
C GLU A 139 6.63 11.91 9.29
N ASN A 140 5.52 12.07 8.59
CA ASN A 140 4.58 13.14 8.85
C ASN A 140 3.20 12.53 9.17
N SER A 141 2.53 13.04 10.19
CA SER A 141 1.23 12.57 10.63
C SER A 141 0.11 13.47 10.11
N VAL A 142 -1.03 12.88 9.77
CA VAL A 142 -2.27 13.57 9.39
C VAL A 142 -3.40 13.05 10.27
N GLU A 143 -4.08 13.94 10.97
CA GLU A 143 -5.23 13.59 11.78
C GLU A 143 -6.44 13.24 10.91
N ASN A 144 -7.23 12.24 11.34
CA ASN A 144 -8.53 11.96 10.71
C ASN A 144 -9.58 12.92 11.25
N SER A 145 -9.62 14.13 10.68
CA SER A 145 -10.57 15.17 11.08
C SER A 145 -11.77 15.25 10.12
N ASP A 146 -12.90 15.72 10.63
CA ASP A 146 -14.10 15.92 9.81
C ASP A 146 -13.89 17.01 8.75
N GLU A 147 -13.06 18.02 9.04
CA GLU A 147 -12.69 19.05 8.07
C GLU A 147 -11.97 18.44 6.86
N LEU A 148 -10.95 17.61 7.10
CA LEU A 148 -10.20 16.95 6.03
C LEU A 148 -11.11 16.02 5.21
N LYS A 149 -12.01 15.30 5.87
CA LYS A 149 -13.00 14.43 5.22
C LYS A 149 -13.96 15.23 4.34
N ASN A 150 -14.46 16.36 4.83
CA ASN A 150 -15.34 17.24 4.06
C ASN A 150 -14.61 17.84 2.85
N GLU A 151 -13.38 18.32 3.03
CA GLU A 151 -12.57 18.80 1.92
C GLU A 151 -12.33 17.71 0.87
N LEU A 152 -12.03 16.48 1.28
CA LEU A 152 -11.90 15.34 0.37
C LEU A 152 -13.19 15.13 -0.43
N PHE A 153 -14.35 15.14 0.22
CA PHE A 153 -15.64 14.95 -0.47
C PHE A 153 -15.88 16.02 -1.53
N GLU A 154 -15.56 17.28 -1.26
CA GLU A 154 -15.65 18.35 -2.25
C GLU A 154 -14.75 18.08 -3.46
N GLN A 155 -13.50 17.67 -3.24
CA GLN A 155 -12.58 17.35 -4.34
C GLN A 155 -13.06 16.15 -5.17
N VAL A 156 -13.53 15.08 -4.51
CA VAL A 156 -13.97 13.86 -5.19
C VAL A 156 -15.25 14.12 -5.99
N ARG A 157 -16.20 14.89 -5.45
CA ARG A 157 -17.41 15.30 -6.17
C ARG A 157 -17.09 16.19 -7.36
N ALA A 158 -16.15 17.13 -7.23
CA ALA A 158 -15.69 17.94 -8.36
C ALA A 158 -15.09 17.09 -9.48
N ILE A 159 -14.29 16.07 -9.14
CA ILE A 159 -13.76 15.10 -10.11
C ILE A 159 -14.89 14.30 -10.76
N ALA A 160 -15.88 13.84 -10.00
CA ALA A 160 -17.02 13.09 -10.51
C ALA A 160 -17.89 13.93 -11.46
N ASP A 161 -18.19 15.18 -11.11
CA ASP A 161 -18.91 16.13 -11.97
C ASP A 161 -18.15 16.37 -13.28
N ALA A 162 -16.84 16.59 -13.21
CA ALA A 162 -16.02 16.78 -14.39
C ALA A 162 -16.05 15.55 -15.32
N LYS A 163 -15.93 14.34 -14.77
CA LYS A 163 -16.07 13.10 -15.55
C LYS A 163 -17.44 12.97 -16.23
N LYS A 164 -18.51 13.34 -15.52
CA LYS A 164 -19.89 13.33 -16.04
C LYS A 164 -20.09 14.33 -17.18
N LYS A 165 -19.47 15.52 -17.09
CA LYS A 165 -19.50 16.52 -18.18
C LYS A 165 -18.75 16.02 -19.40
N ILE A 166 -17.54 15.49 -19.19
CA ILE A 166 -16.73 14.91 -20.28
C ILE A 166 -17.50 13.80 -21.01
N SER A 167 -18.19 12.89 -20.30
CA SER A 167 -18.95 11.81 -20.95
C SER A 167 -20.15 12.28 -21.77
N LYS A 168 -20.58 13.53 -21.57
CA LYS A 168 -21.63 14.21 -22.35
C LYS A 168 -21.06 15.13 -23.45
N ASN A 169 -19.75 15.10 -23.69
CA ASN A 169 -19.05 16.05 -24.55
C ASN A 169 -19.20 17.52 -24.10
N GLU A 170 -19.44 17.76 -22.81
CA GLU A 170 -19.45 19.09 -22.20
C GLU A 170 -18.06 19.45 -21.68
N VAL A 171 -17.69 20.74 -21.71
CA VAL A 171 -16.40 21.20 -21.19
C VAL A 171 -16.48 21.29 -19.65
N PRO A 172 -15.69 20.50 -18.91
CA PRO A 172 -15.68 20.59 -17.46
C PRO A 172 -14.97 21.89 -17.01
N GLN A 173 -15.41 22.46 -15.90
CA GLN A 173 -14.72 23.57 -15.25
C GLN A 173 -13.58 23.04 -14.37
N LEU A 174 -12.58 22.41 -15.00
CA LEU A 174 -11.36 21.97 -14.32
C LEU A 174 -10.26 22.98 -14.57
N VAL A 175 -9.81 23.63 -13.49
CA VAL A 175 -8.60 24.45 -13.53
C VAL A 175 -7.40 23.54 -13.32
N ARG A 176 -6.55 23.42 -14.33
CA ARG A 176 -5.29 22.68 -14.21
C ARG A 176 -4.32 23.48 -13.35
N ASN A 177 -3.65 22.80 -12.43
CA ASN A 177 -2.71 23.45 -11.51
C ASN A 177 -1.33 23.68 -12.16
N HIS A 178 -1.23 24.72 -13.00
CA HIS A 178 0.01 25.16 -13.65
C HIS A 178 0.74 26.26 -12.85
N ASN A 179 0.85 26.10 -11.53
CA ASN A 179 1.66 26.99 -10.70
C ASN A 179 2.96 26.33 -10.20
N VAL A 180 3.12 25.02 -10.41
CA VAL A 180 4.33 24.27 -10.04
C VAL A 180 5.01 23.74 -11.30
N ARG A 181 6.12 24.39 -11.70
CA ARG A 181 6.89 24.03 -12.90
C ARG A 181 7.28 22.56 -12.94
N HIS A 182 7.78 22.02 -11.82
CA HIS A 182 8.19 20.63 -11.72
C HIS A 182 7.08 19.63 -12.09
N ARG A 183 5.82 19.90 -11.72
CA ARG A 183 4.69 19.03 -12.10
C ARG A 183 4.48 18.97 -13.61
N CYS A 184 4.80 20.05 -14.34
CA CYS A 184 4.75 20.07 -15.80
C CYS A 184 5.94 19.36 -16.44
N GLU A 185 7.11 19.35 -15.80
CA GLU A 185 8.33 18.68 -16.29
C GLU A 185 8.19 17.15 -16.32
N VAL A 186 7.53 16.58 -15.31
CA VAL A 186 7.34 15.11 -15.18
C VAL A 186 5.96 14.63 -15.64
N CYS A 187 5.10 15.52 -16.14
CA CYS A 187 3.77 15.16 -16.60
C CYS A 187 3.84 14.37 -17.91
N GLU A 188 3.23 13.18 -17.93
CA GLU A 188 3.14 12.34 -19.14
C GLU A 188 2.35 13.00 -20.27
N PHE A 189 1.43 13.91 -19.94
CA PHE A 189 0.61 14.67 -20.91
C PHE A 189 1.25 15.99 -21.36
N ARG A 190 2.53 16.23 -21.05
CA ARG A 190 3.21 17.51 -21.32
C ARG A 190 3.11 17.94 -22.79
N LEU A 191 3.29 17.02 -23.73
CA LEU A 191 3.29 17.30 -25.18
C LEU A 191 1.92 17.70 -25.74
N GLU A 192 0.86 17.32 -25.04
CA GLU A 192 -0.53 17.56 -25.46
C GLU A 192 -1.19 18.68 -24.63
N CYS A 193 -0.49 19.22 -23.63
CA CYS A 193 -1.04 20.24 -22.74
C CYS A 193 -0.85 21.65 -23.34
N PRO A 194 -1.92 22.37 -23.71
CA PRO A 194 -1.82 23.73 -24.27
C PRO A 194 -1.40 24.79 -23.25
N GLN A 195 -1.27 24.43 -21.97
CA GLN A 195 -0.99 25.31 -20.84
C GLN A 195 0.30 24.93 -20.10
N VAL A 196 1.16 24.11 -20.72
CA VAL A 196 2.43 23.66 -20.13
C VAL A 196 3.28 24.85 -19.68
N LEU A 197 3.86 24.77 -18.47
CA LEU A 197 4.90 25.70 -18.05
C LEU A 197 6.22 25.34 -18.74
N VAL A 198 6.79 26.30 -19.47
CA VAL A 198 8.11 26.19 -20.12
C VAL A 198 9.20 26.52 -19.12
#